data_AF-A0A382DZ06-F1
#
_entry.id   AF-A0A382DZ06-F1
#
_cell.length_a   1.000
_cell.length_b   1.000
_cell.length_c   1.000
_cell.angle_alpha   90.00
_cell.angle_beta   90.00
_cell.angle_gamma   90.00
#
_symmetry.space_group_name_H-M   'P 1'
#
loop_
_entity.id
_entity.type
_entity.pdbx_description
1 polymer ?
#
loop_
_entity_poly.entity_id
_entity_poly.type
_entity_poly.pdbx_seq_one_letter_code
_entity_poly.pdbx_strand_id
1 'polypeptide(L)'
;ITGPMAPYIELEKHHSGKMELLPHAAADTEHISRVEGAKQAVDQIFSAIRFKKVINLKGDLPEGYTDEGATTVDGVGKVTPNRLFELLMDDNFLKNMRKIAEEVNAIWGELESTQNPDRRKELIERYGSKLILASNTYASSMESAGLKGPYSE
;
A
#
# COMPACT_ATOMS: atom_id res chain seq x y z
N ILE A 1 -15.54 21.75 -25.65
CA ILE A 1 -14.28 20.96 -25.66
C ILE A 1 -14.41 19.91 -24.56
N THR A 2 -14.16 18.63 -24.86
CA THR A 2 -14.29 17.52 -23.91
C THR A 2 -13.03 16.65 -23.95
N GLY A 3 -12.65 16.06 -22.83
CA GLY A 3 -11.48 15.17 -22.72
C GLY A 3 -10.52 15.58 -21.60
N PRO A 4 -9.53 14.73 -21.28
CA PRO A 4 -8.62 14.92 -20.15
C PRO A 4 -7.76 16.18 -20.27
N MET A 5 -7.57 16.67 -21.50
CA MET A 5 -6.82 17.89 -21.79
C MET A 5 -7.61 19.18 -21.58
N ALA A 6 -8.94 19.11 -21.49
CA ALA A 6 -9.81 20.30 -21.42
C ALA A 6 -9.48 21.25 -20.25
N PRO A 7 -9.18 20.77 -19.02
CA PRO A 7 -8.82 21.66 -17.90
C PRO A 7 -7.50 22.43 -18.12
N TYR A 8 -6.62 21.93 -18.98
CA TYR A 8 -5.26 22.48 -19.17
C TYR A 8 -5.19 23.55 -20.27
N ILE A 9 -6.26 23.76 -21.04
CA ILE A 9 -6.29 24.74 -22.14
C ILE A 9 -6.14 26.17 -21.63
N GLU A 10 -6.81 26.50 -20.53
CA GLU A 10 -6.65 27.83 -19.91
C GLU A 10 -5.25 28.02 -19.32
N LEU A 11 -4.63 26.96 -18.81
CA LEU A 11 -3.26 27.02 -18.29
C LEU A 11 -2.24 27.33 -19.40
N GLU A 12 -2.39 26.72 -20.59
CA GLU A 12 -1.51 27.02 -21.73
C GLU A 12 -1.62 28.49 -22.18
N LYS A 13 -2.83 29.07 -22.14
CA LYS A 13 -3.01 30.50 -22.49
C LYS A 13 -2.26 31.44 -21.55
N HIS A 14 -2.16 31.10 -20.26
CA HIS A 14 -1.50 31.93 -19.25
C HIS A 14 0.00 31.62 -19.09
N HIS A 15 0.43 30.42 -19.47
CA HIS A 15 1.79 29.91 -19.25
C HIS A 15 2.39 29.32 -20.52
N SER A 16 2.21 30.02 -21.64
CA SER A 16 2.58 29.48 -22.96
C SER A 16 4.06 29.08 -23.04
N GLY A 17 4.31 27.89 -23.59
CA GLY A 17 5.65 27.33 -23.75
C GLY A 17 6.31 26.87 -22.45
N LYS A 18 5.58 26.86 -21.31
CA LYS A 18 6.06 26.37 -20.01
C LYS A 18 5.43 25.04 -19.59
N MET A 19 4.63 24.43 -20.47
CA MET A 19 3.96 23.16 -20.21
C MET A 19 4.60 22.05 -21.05
N GLU A 20 4.84 20.90 -20.44
CA GLU A 20 5.32 19.69 -21.10
C GLU A 20 4.26 18.60 -20.99
N LEU A 21 3.93 17.98 -22.13
CA LEU A 21 2.99 16.86 -22.17
C LEU A 21 3.76 15.55 -22.11
N LEU A 22 3.61 14.85 -21.00
CA LEU A 22 4.17 13.52 -20.84
C LEU A 22 3.16 12.47 -21.32
N PRO A 23 3.57 11.49 -22.14
CA PRO A 23 2.67 10.45 -22.62
C PRO A 23 2.31 9.52 -21.47
N HIS A 24 1.11 9.67 -20.88
CA HIS A 24 0.56 8.91 -19.73
C HIS A 24 1.64 8.27 -18.83
N ALA A 25 2.65 9.03 -18.44
CA ALA A 25 3.86 8.50 -17.83
C ALA A 25 3.66 8.16 -16.36
N ALA A 26 2.55 8.63 -15.77
CA ALA A 26 2.15 8.30 -14.40
C ALA A 26 1.91 6.80 -14.17
N ALA A 27 1.71 6.03 -15.25
CA ALA A 27 1.62 4.58 -15.20
C ALA A 27 2.95 3.87 -15.54
N ASP A 28 3.97 4.58 -16.01
CA ASP A 28 5.18 4.00 -16.66
C ASP A 28 6.43 3.95 -15.78
N THR A 29 6.37 4.43 -14.55
CA THR A 29 7.34 4.10 -13.51
C THR A 29 7.05 2.70 -12.95
N GLU A 30 8.08 1.88 -12.69
CA GLU A 30 7.91 0.58 -12.03
C GLU A 30 7.12 0.75 -10.73
N HIS A 31 5.83 0.43 -10.79
CA HIS A 31 4.96 0.46 -9.65
C HIS A 31 4.45 -0.95 -9.42
N ILE A 32 4.65 -1.46 -8.20
CA ILE A 32 4.02 -2.68 -7.68
C ILE A 32 2.51 -2.66 -7.96
N SER A 33 1.89 -1.46 -7.94
CA SER A 33 0.49 -1.24 -8.31
C SER A 33 0.10 -1.73 -9.71
N ARG A 34 1.03 -1.80 -10.68
CA ARG A 34 0.75 -2.21 -12.05
C ARG A 34 0.58 -3.72 -12.16
N VAL A 35 1.49 -4.48 -11.53
CA VAL A 35 1.41 -5.94 -11.48
C VAL A 35 0.22 -6.37 -10.63
N GLU A 36 0.06 -5.78 -9.45
CA GLU A 36 -1.08 -6.10 -8.58
C GLU A 36 -2.41 -5.67 -9.23
N GLY A 37 -2.44 -4.52 -9.92
CA GLY A 37 -3.60 -4.08 -10.69
C GLY A 37 -3.96 -5.04 -11.82
N ALA A 38 -2.96 -5.57 -12.53
CA ALA A 38 -3.17 -6.57 -13.57
C ALA A 38 -3.67 -7.90 -13.01
N LYS A 39 -3.10 -8.38 -11.90
CA LYS A 39 -3.59 -9.59 -11.19
C LYS A 39 -5.04 -9.43 -10.77
N GLN A 40 -5.36 -8.31 -10.11
CA GLN A 40 -6.72 -8.00 -9.70
C GLN A 40 -7.67 -8.00 -10.91
N ALA A 41 -7.31 -7.36 -12.03
CA ALA A 41 -8.13 -7.35 -13.23
C ALA A 41 -8.40 -8.77 -13.76
N VAL A 42 -7.38 -9.64 -13.78
CA VAL A 42 -7.53 -11.06 -14.17
C VAL A 42 -8.48 -11.79 -13.23
N ASP A 43 -8.34 -11.62 -11.92
CA ASP A 43 -9.19 -12.26 -10.92
C ASP A 43 -10.65 -11.80 -11.02
N GLN A 44 -10.87 -10.51 -11.31
CA GLN A 44 -12.20 -9.95 -11.53
C GLN A 44 -12.84 -10.50 -12.81
N ILE A 45 -12.09 -10.59 -13.91
CA ILE A 45 -12.55 -11.21 -15.15
C ILE A 45 -12.92 -12.68 -14.91
N PHE A 46 -12.06 -13.43 -14.22
CA PHE A 46 -12.32 -14.83 -13.90
C PHE A 46 -13.56 -14.99 -13.03
N SER A 47 -13.72 -14.13 -12.02
CA SER A 47 -14.88 -14.14 -11.11
C SER A 47 -16.19 -13.85 -11.83
N ALA A 48 -16.19 -12.89 -12.76
CA ALA A 48 -17.36 -12.59 -13.58
C ALA A 48 -17.74 -13.77 -14.49
N ILE A 49 -16.75 -14.41 -15.13
CA ILE A 49 -16.99 -15.54 -16.04
C ILE A 49 -17.46 -16.79 -15.30
N ARG A 50 -16.81 -17.13 -14.18
CA ARG A 50 -16.99 -18.43 -13.50
C ARG A 50 -18.08 -18.42 -12.46
N PHE A 51 -18.27 -17.30 -11.78
CA PHE A 51 -19.15 -17.20 -10.60
C PHE A 51 -20.26 -16.16 -10.77
N LYS A 52 -20.32 -15.44 -11.90
CA LYS A 52 -21.23 -14.30 -12.14
C LYS A 52 -21.10 -13.21 -11.07
N LYS A 53 -19.91 -13.05 -10.52
CA LYS A 53 -19.59 -12.03 -9.52
C LYS A 53 -18.88 -10.86 -10.18
N VAL A 54 -19.42 -9.66 -10.06
CA VAL A 54 -18.80 -8.43 -10.55
C VAL A 54 -18.19 -7.69 -9.39
N ILE A 55 -16.90 -7.41 -9.48
CA ILE A 55 -16.15 -6.59 -8.53
C ILE A 55 -15.75 -5.30 -9.26
N ASN A 56 -15.71 -4.17 -8.57
CA ASN A 56 -15.40 -2.85 -9.16
C ASN A 56 -16.36 -2.46 -10.31
N LEU A 57 -17.65 -2.77 -10.19
CA LEU A 57 -18.66 -2.50 -11.22
C LEU A 57 -18.59 -1.05 -11.73
N LYS A 58 -18.64 -0.91 -13.07
CA LYS A 58 -18.80 0.37 -13.77
C LYS A 58 -20.05 0.29 -14.64
N GLY A 59 -21.03 1.14 -14.35
CA GLY A 59 -22.34 1.10 -15.01
C GLY A 59 -23.28 0.12 -14.33
N ASP A 60 -24.16 -0.49 -15.11
CA ASP A 60 -25.24 -1.33 -14.60
C ASP A 60 -24.80 -2.77 -14.37
N LEU A 61 -25.31 -3.38 -13.29
CA LEU A 61 -25.07 -4.79 -12.98
C LEU A 61 -25.87 -5.68 -13.95
N PRO A 62 -25.25 -6.62 -14.68
CA PRO A 62 -25.97 -7.51 -15.57
C PRO A 62 -26.96 -8.44 -14.83
N GLU A 63 -28.05 -8.80 -15.48
CA GLU A 63 -29.06 -9.70 -14.89
C GLU A 63 -28.45 -11.07 -14.52
N GLY A 64 -28.74 -11.54 -13.31
CA GLY A 64 -28.23 -12.81 -12.80
C GLY A 64 -26.78 -12.76 -12.32
N TYR A 65 -26.18 -11.58 -12.23
CA TYR A 65 -24.89 -11.34 -11.59
C TYR A 65 -25.07 -10.76 -10.17
N THR A 66 -24.03 -10.84 -9.36
CA THR A 66 -23.97 -10.25 -8.03
C THR A 66 -22.85 -9.22 -7.96
N ASP A 67 -23.14 -8.04 -7.41
CA ASP A 67 -22.14 -7.01 -7.12
C ASP A 67 -21.43 -7.33 -5.80
N GLU A 68 -20.12 -7.54 -5.87
CA GLU A 68 -19.25 -7.81 -4.71
C GLU A 68 -18.59 -6.53 -4.18
N GLY A 69 -18.95 -5.37 -4.73
CA GLY A 69 -18.46 -4.06 -4.29
C GLY A 69 -17.09 -3.70 -4.85
N ALA A 70 -16.53 -2.62 -4.30
CA ALA A 70 -15.26 -2.06 -4.75
C ALA A 70 -14.09 -2.60 -3.92
N THR A 71 -13.03 -3.01 -4.60
CA THR A 71 -11.75 -3.41 -3.99
C THR A 71 -10.59 -2.70 -4.70
N THR A 72 -9.56 -2.36 -3.94
CA THR A 72 -8.31 -1.81 -4.47
C THR A 72 -7.18 -2.80 -4.22
N VAL A 73 -6.10 -2.68 -4.98
CA VAL A 73 -4.92 -3.51 -4.76
C VAL A 73 -4.16 -3.06 -3.53
N ASP A 74 -3.49 -4.02 -2.88
CA ASP A 74 -2.68 -3.76 -1.71
C ASP A 74 -1.64 -2.67 -1.98
N GLY A 75 -1.55 -1.71 -1.06
CA GLY A 75 -0.64 -0.57 -1.16
C GLY A 75 -1.12 0.55 -2.11
N VAL A 76 -2.32 0.43 -2.70
CA VAL A 76 -2.96 1.49 -3.49
C VAL A 76 -4.27 1.90 -2.85
N GLY A 77 -4.36 3.18 -2.45
CA GLY A 77 -5.57 3.76 -1.88
C GLY A 77 -5.51 3.87 -0.36
N LYS A 78 -6.68 3.75 0.28
CA LYS A 78 -6.82 3.92 1.73
C LYS A 78 -6.83 2.57 2.43
N VAL A 79 -6.33 2.51 3.66
CA VAL A 79 -6.47 1.34 4.53
C VAL A 79 -7.88 1.31 5.10
N THR A 80 -8.57 0.17 5.00
CA THR A 80 -9.98 0.01 5.44
C THR A 80 -10.12 -0.95 6.62
N PRO A 81 -11.22 -0.89 7.39
CA PRO A 81 -11.52 -1.87 8.44
C PRO A 81 -11.49 -3.31 7.94
N ASN A 82 -12.07 -3.57 6.76
CA ASN A 82 -12.12 -4.91 6.17
C ASN A 82 -10.72 -5.47 5.94
N ARG A 83 -9.79 -4.65 5.46
CA ARG A 83 -8.40 -5.09 5.27
C ARG A 83 -7.74 -5.48 6.59
N LEU A 84 -7.99 -4.73 7.66
CA LEU A 84 -7.51 -5.09 8.99
C LEU A 84 -8.15 -6.39 9.49
N PHE A 85 -9.46 -6.58 9.30
CA PHE A 85 -10.13 -7.82 9.67
C PHE A 85 -9.56 -9.03 8.95
N GLU A 86 -9.34 -8.94 7.63
CA GLU A 86 -8.71 -10.01 6.84
C GLU A 86 -7.34 -10.41 7.40
N LEU A 87 -6.49 -9.42 7.68
CA LEU A 87 -5.15 -9.67 8.23
C LEU A 87 -5.17 -10.22 9.65
N LEU A 88 -6.17 -9.86 10.46
CA LEU A 88 -6.35 -10.41 11.80
C LEU A 88 -6.81 -11.87 11.79
N MET A 89 -7.35 -12.38 10.67
CA MET A 89 -7.65 -13.80 10.49
C MET A 89 -6.40 -14.62 10.12
N ASP A 90 -5.28 -13.97 9.76
CA ASP A 90 -3.99 -14.62 9.59
C ASP A 90 -3.22 -14.62 10.93
N ASP A 91 -3.35 -15.74 11.65
CA ASP A 91 -2.65 -15.98 12.93
C ASP A 91 -1.12 -15.83 12.82
N ASN A 92 -0.52 -16.14 11.66
CA ASN A 92 0.92 -16.03 11.47
C ASN A 92 1.32 -14.57 11.31
N PHE A 93 0.56 -13.81 10.52
CA PHE A 93 0.79 -12.37 10.36
C PHE A 93 0.74 -11.66 11.72
N LEU A 94 -0.33 -11.87 12.50
CA LEU A 94 -0.50 -11.20 13.79
C LEU A 94 0.62 -11.54 14.79
N LYS A 95 0.99 -12.83 14.89
CA LYS A 95 2.09 -13.26 15.78
C LYS A 95 3.44 -12.68 15.36
N ASN A 96 3.73 -12.66 14.06
CA ASN A 96 4.98 -12.12 13.53
C ASN A 96 5.07 -10.61 13.75
N MET A 97 4.00 -9.87 13.43
CA MET A 97 3.96 -8.41 13.63
C MET A 97 4.14 -8.03 15.09
N ARG A 98 3.48 -8.74 16.01
CA ARG A 98 3.68 -8.55 17.45
C ARG A 98 5.12 -8.79 17.86
N LYS A 99 5.70 -9.92 17.46
CA LYS A 99 7.09 -10.29 17.81
C LYS A 99 8.09 -9.23 17.33
N ILE A 100 7.95 -8.75 16.09
CA ILE A 100 8.83 -7.73 15.52
C ILE A 100 8.68 -6.41 16.29
N ALA A 101 7.45 -5.99 16.60
CA ALA A 101 7.20 -4.77 17.37
C ALA A 101 7.81 -4.85 18.79
N GLU A 102 7.68 -5.99 19.46
CA GLU A 102 8.30 -6.23 20.77
C GLU A 102 9.83 -6.17 20.71
N GLU A 103 10.45 -6.72 19.65
CA GLU A 103 11.91 -6.68 19.46
C GLU A 103 12.42 -5.25 19.20
N VAL A 104 11.74 -4.48 18.34
CA VAL A 104 12.08 -3.07 18.09
C VAL A 104 11.96 -2.25 19.37
N ASN A 105 10.86 -2.43 20.12
CA ASN A 105 10.64 -1.72 21.38
C ASN A 105 11.72 -2.05 22.43
N ALA A 106 12.08 -3.33 22.56
CA ALA A 106 13.11 -3.76 23.51
C ALA A 106 14.47 -3.12 23.20
N ILE A 107 14.88 -3.08 21.93
CA ILE A 107 16.17 -2.50 21.55
C ILE A 107 16.18 -0.98 21.77
N TRP A 108 15.09 -0.27 21.44
CA TRP A 108 15.00 1.16 21.74
C TRP A 108 15.05 1.44 23.24
N GLY A 109 14.36 0.64 24.06
CA GLY A 109 14.41 0.77 25.52
C GLY A 109 15.82 0.59 26.08
N GLU A 110 16.59 -0.38 25.56
CA GLU A 110 18.00 -0.57 25.94
C GLU A 110 18.86 0.65 25.57
N LEU A 111 18.68 1.23 24.38
CA LEU A 111 19.41 2.42 23.95
C LEU A 111 19.04 3.68 24.75
N GLU A 112 17.77 3.79 25.15
CA GLU A 112 17.25 4.87 25.99
C GLU A 112 17.74 4.77 27.44
N SER A 113 17.97 3.55 27.94
CA SER A 113 18.33 3.27 29.35
C SER A 113 19.59 3.98 29.86
N THR A 114 20.40 4.55 28.96
CA THR A 114 21.64 5.24 29.30
C THR A 114 21.86 6.50 28.48
N GLN A 115 22.47 7.51 29.10
CA GLN A 115 22.95 8.73 28.45
C GLN A 115 24.48 8.70 28.21
N ASN A 116 25.18 7.66 28.69
CA ASN A 116 26.63 7.55 28.54
C ASN A 116 26.99 7.22 27.07
N PRO A 117 27.82 8.04 26.40
CA PRO A 117 28.18 7.83 25.00
C PRO A 117 28.92 6.52 24.71
N ASP A 118 29.86 6.12 25.57
CA ASP A 118 30.63 4.89 25.37
C ASP A 118 29.73 3.66 25.52
N ARG A 119 28.83 3.69 26.52
CA ARG A 119 27.84 2.62 26.70
C ARG A 119 26.86 2.54 25.53
N ARG A 120 26.43 3.68 24.98
CA ARG A 120 25.60 3.70 23.76
C ARG A 120 26.33 3.08 22.57
N LYS A 121 27.62 3.36 22.41
CA LYS A 121 28.42 2.77 21.33
C LYS A 121 28.46 1.23 21.43
N GLU A 122 28.67 0.68 22.63
CA GLU A 122 28.61 -0.77 22.87
C GLU A 122 27.23 -1.37 22.54
N LEU A 123 26.15 -0.69 22.93
CA LEU A 123 24.78 -1.14 22.65
C LEU A 123 24.45 -1.08 21.16
N ILE A 124 24.91 -0.04 20.45
CA ILE A 124 24.78 0.09 18.99
C ILE A 124 25.55 -1.02 18.29
N GLU A 125 26.77 -1.33 18.72
CA GLU A 125 27.55 -2.44 18.13
C GLU A 125 26.85 -3.79 18.34
N ARG A 126 26.22 -3.98 19.51
CA ARG A 126 25.51 -5.21 19.86
C ARG A 126 24.17 -5.39 19.16
N TYR A 127 23.38 -4.31 19.03
CA TYR A 127 21.98 -4.38 18.63
C TYR A 127 21.66 -3.63 17.34
N GLY A 128 22.56 -2.79 16.82
CA GLY A 128 22.30 -1.92 15.68
C GLY A 128 21.84 -2.70 14.44
N SER A 129 22.54 -3.77 14.07
CA SER A 129 22.13 -4.60 12.93
C SER A 129 20.76 -5.26 13.12
N LYS A 130 20.46 -5.74 14.34
CA LYS A 130 19.16 -6.33 14.68
C LYS A 130 18.04 -5.30 14.63
N LEU A 131 18.29 -4.09 15.15
CA LEU A 131 17.34 -2.99 15.10
C LEU A 131 16.96 -2.64 13.66
N ILE A 132 17.96 -2.49 12.79
CA ILE A 132 17.72 -2.16 11.38
C ILE A 132 16.97 -3.31 10.68
N LEU A 133 17.35 -4.56 10.93
CA LEU A 133 16.67 -5.71 10.36
C LEU A 133 15.21 -5.79 10.81
N ALA A 134 14.94 -5.69 12.11
CA ALA A 134 13.60 -5.74 12.66
C ALA A 134 12.74 -4.57 12.14
N SER A 135 13.29 -3.36 12.09
CA SER A 135 12.59 -2.17 11.56
C SER A 135 12.25 -2.32 10.07
N ASN A 136 13.20 -2.80 9.26
CA ASN A 136 12.97 -3.03 7.83
C ASN A 136 11.96 -4.15 7.60
N THR A 137 12.01 -5.21 8.41
CA THR A 137 11.06 -6.33 8.34
C THR A 137 9.65 -5.87 8.70
N TYR A 138 9.51 -5.02 9.72
CA TYR A 138 8.24 -4.39 10.08
C TYR A 138 7.68 -3.55 8.93
N ALA A 139 8.50 -2.65 8.39
CA ALA A 139 8.09 -1.76 7.30
C ALA A 139 7.69 -2.56 6.05
N SER A 140 8.49 -3.55 5.65
CA SER A 140 8.20 -4.42 4.52
C SER A 140 6.94 -5.24 4.72
N SER A 141 6.70 -5.74 5.93
CA SER A 141 5.48 -6.49 6.27
C SER A 141 4.24 -5.61 6.20
N MET A 142 4.31 -4.37 6.72
CA MET A 142 3.23 -3.39 6.64
C MET A 142 2.91 -3.02 5.19
N GLU A 143 3.94 -2.82 4.36
CA GLU A 143 3.77 -2.52 2.93
C GLU A 143 3.16 -3.69 2.17
N SER A 144 3.69 -4.90 2.37
CA SER A 144 3.18 -6.11 1.71
C SER A 144 1.75 -6.46 2.14
N ALA A 145 1.37 -6.11 3.37
CA ALA A 145 0.02 -6.27 3.87
C ALA A 145 -0.94 -5.17 3.36
N GLY A 146 -0.48 -4.20 2.59
CA GLY A 146 -1.30 -3.10 2.10
C GLY A 146 -1.70 -2.10 3.18
N LEU A 147 -0.98 -2.05 4.31
CA LEU A 147 -1.25 -1.17 5.45
C LEU A 147 -0.53 0.19 5.34
N LYS A 148 -0.24 0.62 4.11
CA LYS A 148 0.47 1.87 3.81
C LYS A 148 -0.50 2.85 3.14
N GLY A 149 -0.85 3.92 3.85
CA GLY A 149 -1.78 4.94 3.36
C GLY A 149 -2.67 5.52 4.45
N PRO A 150 -3.54 6.48 4.13
CA PRO A 150 -4.49 7.01 5.09
C PRO A 150 -5.54 5.96 5.44
N TYR A 151 -6.01 5.96 6.69
CA TYR A 151 -7.13 5.15 7.11
C TYR A 151 -8.46 5.75 6.62
N SER A 152 -9.39 4.91 6.20
CA SER A 152 -10.77 5.27 5.87
C SER A 152 -11.72 4.33 6.59
N GLU A 153 -12.64 4.93 7.34
CA GLU A 153 -13.82 4.22 7.86
C GLU A 153 -14.77 3.81 6.72
#